data_AF-A0A6A6AHP7-F1
#
_entry.id   AF-A0A6A6AHP7-F1
#
_cell.length_a   1.000
_cell.length_b   1.000
_cell.length_c   1.000
_cell.angle_alpha   90.00
_cell.angle_beta   90.00
_cell.angle_gamma   90.00
#
_symmetry.space_group_name_H-M   'P 1'
#
loop_
_entity.id
_entity.type
_entity.pdbx_description
1 polymer ?
#
loop_
_entity_poly.entity_id
_entity_poly.type
_entity_poly.pdbx_seq_one_letter_code
_entity_poly.pdbx_strand_id
1 'polypeptide(L)'
;MNTGHGTSPQEIAIIDTVEPAGVQGLVINNCPFTIYVRQAVAEFPSSRPTEPCAHFGETTERTIAPGETYNAPFLAAKDTCGHSLKMSRTPNAFEVYQLEYNWSLENDELWYNLSSDTAAPFDDVARAVHTQAGDCAKFSCTPGELGPGVCDYPVLAACKNKEGIVAVLC
;
A
#
# COMPACT_ATOMS: atom_id res chain seq x y z
N MET A 1 -40.99 49.34 -27.48
CA MET A 1 -40.77 47.97 -27.94
C MET A 1 -39.52 47.48 -27.25
N ASN A 2 -39.67 46.54 -26.30
CA ASN A 2 -38.63 46.12 -25.37
C ASN A 2 -38.15 44.73 -25.79
N THR A 3 -36.91 44.61 -26.29
CA THR A 3 -36.33 43.32 -26.72
C THR A 3 -35.56 42.71 -25.56
N GLY A 4 -36.19 41.74 -24.88
CA GLY A 4 -35.59 40.99 -23.79
C GLY A 4 -34.44 40.11 -24.28
N HIS A 5 -33.25 40.32 -23.71
CA HIS A 5 -32.11 39.42 -23.80
C HIS A 5 -32.35 38.24 -22.85
N GLY A 6 -32.55 37.04 -23.41
CA GLY A 6 -32.56 35.79 -22.65
C GLY A 6 -31.13 35.29 -22.45
N THR A 7 -30.64 35.30 -21.21
CA THR A 7 -29.40 34.62 -20.82
C THR A 7 -29.64 33.11 -20.72
N SER A 8 -28.90 32.36 -21.51
CA SER A 8 -28.83 30.89 -21.45
C SER A 8 -28.22 30.45 -20.09
N PRO A 9 -28.82 29.46 -19.41
CA PRO A 9 -28.20 28.87 -18.21
C PRO A 9 -26.98 28.05 -18.63
N GLN A 10 -25.81 28.41 -18.09
CA GLN A 10 -24.61 27.60 -18.22
C GLN A 10 -24.77 26.29 -17.44
N GLU A 11 -24.62 25.19 -18.17
CA GLU A 11 -24.60 23.83 -17.67
C GLU A 11 -23.39 23.66 -16.74
N ILE A 12 -23.65 23.47 -15.45
CA ILE A 12 -22.62 23.19 -14.45
C ILE A 12 -22.12 21.77 -14.71
N ALA A 13 -20.92 21.63 -15.26
CA ALA A 13 -20.24 20.34 -15.35
C ALA A 13 -19.97 19.84 -13.93
N ILE A 14 -20.70 18.80 -13.52
CA ILE A 14 -20.37 18.01 -12.34
C ILE A 14 -19.06 17.29 -12.69
N ILE A 15 -17.97 17.73 -12.06
CA ILE A 15 -16.70 17.01 -12.10
C ILE A 15 -16.94 15.74 -11.29
N ASP A 16 -17.21 14.64 -12.00
CA ASP A 16 -17.23 13.31 -11.44
C ASP A 16 -15.82 13.03 -10.93
N THR A 17 -15.61 13.21 -9.63
CA THR A 17 -14.35 12.85 -8.97
C THR A 17 -14.28 11.33 -9.01
N VAL A 18 -13.66 10.80 -10.06
CA VAL A 18 -13.27 9.39 -10.14
C VAL A 18 -12.40 9.12 -8.92
N GLU A 19 -13.01 8.54 -7.89
CA GLU A 19 -12.26 7.97 -6.77
C GLU A 19 -11.21 7.01 -7.33
N PRO A 20 -10.03 6.95 -6.70
CA PRO A 20 -8.95 6.12 -7.21
C PRO A 20 -9.43 4.68 -7.33
N ALA A 21 -9.38 4.13 -8.55
CA ALA A 21 -9.86 2.79 -8.88
C ALA A 21 -8.99 1.66 -8.29
N GLY A 22 -8.33 1.89 -7.15
CA GLY A 22 -7.37 0.96 -6.55
C GLY A 22 -6.98 1.33 -5.12
N VAL A 23 -6.30 0.40 -4.46
CA VAL A 23 -5.85 0.49 -3.07
C VAL A 23 -4.50 1.22 -3.01
N GLN A 24 -4.43 2.30 -2.24
CA GLN A 24 -3.21 3.03 -1.97
C GLN A 24 -2.39 2.33 -0.87
N GLY A 25 -1.11 2.07 -1.11
CA GLY A 25 -0.17 1.64 -0.07
C GLY A 25 0.54 2.83 0.58
N LEU A 26 0.68 2.81 1.91
CA LEU A 26 1.34 3.84 2.70
C LEU A 26 2.34 3.24 3.70
N VAL A 27 3.40 3.99 3.98
CA VAL A 27 4.32 3.72 5.10
C VAL A 27 4.47 4.98 5.94
N ILE A 28 4.19 4.89 7.24
CA ILE A 28 4.42 5.95 8.22
C ILE A 28 5.68 5.61 9.01
N ASN A 29 6.65 6.52 9.01
CA ASN A 29 7.87 6.39 9.79
C ASN A 29 7.81 7.26 11.04
N ASN A 30 7.38 6.77 12.21
CA ASN A 30 7.59 7.52 13.46
C ASN A 30 8.86 7.09 14.20
N CYS A 31 9.75 6.35 13.54
CA CYS A 31 11.04 6.01 14.12
C CYS A 31 11.93 7.26 14.23
N PRO A 32 12.85 7.30 15.20
CA PRO A 32 13.80 8.42 15.35
C PRO A 32 14.92 8.41 14.29
N PHE A 33 14.84 7.53 13.31
CA PHE A 33 15.81 7.38 12.23
C PHE A 33 15.13 7.40 10.86
N THR A 34 15.92 7.72 9.85
CA THR A 34 15.49 7.69 8.45
C THR A 34 15.35 6.25 7.96
N ILE A 35 14.33 6.00 7.14
CA ILE A 35 14.15 4.73 6.42
C ILE A 35 14.16 4.98 4.91
N TYR A 36 14.27 3.90 4.15
CA TYR A 36 14.21 3.92 2.70
C TYR A 36 13.10 3.00 2.24
N VAL A 37 12.24 3.51 1.36
CA VAL A 37 11.03 2.81 0.92
C VAL A 37 10.96 2.81 -0.60
N ARG A 38 10.62 1.67 -1.18
CA ARG A 38 10.26 1.54 -2.60
C ARG A 38 9.07 0.60 -2.76
N GLN A 39 8.30 0.80 -3.81
CA GLN A 39 7.23 -0.10 -4.17
C GLN A 39 7.73 -1.11 -5.20
N ALA A 40 7.32 -2.37 -5.05
CA ALA A 40 7.43 -3.41 -6.06
C ALA A 40 6.03 -3.84 -6.52
N VAL A 41 5.87 -4.06 -7.82
CA VAL A 41 4.67 -4.65 -8.43
C VAL A 41 5.09 -5.95 -9.13
N ALA A 42 4.38 -7.04 -8.84
CA ALA A 42 4.63 -8.34 -9.44
C ALA A 42 4.55 -8.26 -10.98
N GLU A 43 5.37 -9.06 -11.67
CA GLU A 43 5.34 -9.11 -13.14
C GLU A 43 4.03 -9.69 -13.66
N PHE A 44 3.54 -10.74 -13.00
CA PHE A 44 2.33 -11.43 -13.39
C PHE A 44 1.38 -11.63 -12.20
N PRO A 45 0.07 -11.54 -12.45
CA PRO A 45 -0.95 -11.98 -11.50
C PRO A 45 -0.98 -13.51 -11.41
N SER A 46 -1.19 -14.05 -10.21
CA SER A 46 -1.22 -15.50 -9.98
C SER A 46 -2.34 -16.23 -10.75
N SER A 47 -3.46 -15.56 -11.00
CA SER A 47 -4.63 -16.16 -11.67
C SER A 47 -4.60 -16.08 -13.21
N ARG A 48 -3.79 -15.16 -13.77
CA ARG A 48 -3.64 -14.95 -15.23
C ARG A 48 -2.16 -14.74 -15.59
N PRO A 49 -1.30 -15.77 -15.46
CA PRO A 49 0.15 -15.65 -15.48
C PRO A 49 0.76 -15.27 -16.84
N THR A 50 -0.06 -15.08 -17.87
CA THR A 50 0.38 -14.69 -19.23
C THR A 50 0.16 -13.21 -19.52
N GLU A 51 -0.51 -12.48 -18.63
CA GLU A 51 -0.84 -11.05 -18.80
C GLU A 51 -0.02 -10.24 -17.81
N PRO A 52 0.96 -9.43 -18.25
CA PRO A 52 1.80 -8.69 -17.33
C PRO A 52 0.99 -7.62 -16.59
N CYS A 53 1.33 -7.42 -15.32
CA CYS A 53 0.79 -6.34 -14.50
C CYS A 53 1.28 -4.98 -15.02
N ALA A 54 0.42 -3.97 -14.92
CA ALA A 54 0.84 -2.60 -15.18
C ALA A 54 1.92 -2.19 -14.18
N HIS A 55 2.94 -1.45 -14.64
CA HIS A 55 4.03 -0.93 -13.80
C HIS A 55 4.84 -1.99 -13.05
N PHE A 56 4.92 -3.22 -13.58
CA PHE A 56 5.74 -4.27 -12.97
C PHE A 56 7.20 -3.83 -12.75
N GLY A 57 7.81 -4.40 -11.72
CA GLY A 57 9.16 -4.05 -11.27
C GLY A 57 9.16 -3.17 -10.03
N GLU A 58 10.27 -2.48 -9.78
CA GLU A 58 10.45 -1.64 -8.59
C GLU A 58 10.49 -0.16 -8.95
N THR A 59 9.91 0.67 -8.09
CA THR A 59 10.02 2.13 -8.19
C THR A 59 11.39 2.61 -7.76
N THR A 60 11.71 3.86 -8.11
CA THR A 60 12.82 4.57 -7.45
C THR A 60 12.58 4.62 -5.95
N GLU A 61 13.63 4.33 -5.18
CA GLU A 61 13.61 4.39 -3.73
C GLU A 61 13.47 5.83 -3.21
N ARG A 62 12.73 5.97 -2.13
CA ARG A 62 12.49 7.24 -1.44
C ARG A 62 13.07 7.18 -0.04
N THR A 63 13.82 8.22 0.31
CA THR A 63 14.25 8.48 1.68
C THR A 63 13.10 9.09 2.46
N ILE A 64 12.79 8.53 3.62
CA ILE A 64 11.67 8.94 4.49
C ILE A 64 12.24 9.29 5.87
N ALA A 65 12.23 10.58 6.21
CA ALA A 65 12.74 11.08 7.48
C ALA A 65 11.78 10.71 8.65
N PRO A 66 12.23 10.87 9.92
CA PRO A 66 11.35 10.75 11.07
C PRO A 66 10.10 11.64 10.98
N GLY A 67 8.93 11.05 11.21
CA GLY A 67 7.62 11.69 11.12
C GLY A 67 7.04 11.82 9.71
N GLU A 68 7.78 11.39 8.67
CA GLU A 68 7.29 11.45 7.29
C GLU A 68 6.48 10.21 6.90
N THR A 69 5.67 10.39 5.85
CA THR A 69 4.87 9.34 5.24
C THR A 69 5.27 9.15 3.78
N TYR A 70 5.44 7.89 3.38
CA TYR A 70 5.55 7.48 1.99
C TYR A 70 4.17 7.10 1.45
N ASN A 71 3.82 7.61 0.27
CA ASN A 71 2.67 7.17 -0.51
C ASN A 71 3.19 6.42 -1.74
N ALA A 72 2.75 5.18 -1.93
CA ALA A 72 3.13 4.38 -3.08
C ALA A 72 2.62 5.00 -4.39
N PRO A 73 3.42 5.15 -5.44
CA PRO A 73 2.96 5.83 -6.65
C PRO A 73 1.97 5.00 -7.48
N PHE A 74 1.91 3.68 -7.31
CA PHE A 74 1.02 2.79 -8.04
C PHE A 74 -0.05 2.19 -7.11
N LEU A 75 -1.30 2.35 -7.49
CA LEU A 75 -2.44 1.77 -6.77
C LEU A 75 -2.58 0.29 -7.13
N ALA A 76 -2.92 -0.55 -6.14
CA ALA A 76 -3.27 -1.94 -6.43
C ALA A 76 -4.71 -2.01 -6.98
N ALA A 77 -4.83 -2.43 -8.23
CA ALA A 77 -6.11 -2.61 -8.89
C ALA A 77 -6.74 -3.97 -8.54
N LYS A 78 -8.03 -4.13 -8.85
CA LYS A 78 -8.72 -5.41 -8.74
C LYS A 78 -8.32 -6.36 -9.86
N ASP A 79 -7.13 -6.93 -9.76
CA ASP A 79 -6.56 -7.73 -10.84
C ASP A 79 -5.57 -8.81 -10.39
N THR A 80 -5.44 -9.00 -9.06
CA THR A 80 -4.52 -9.93 -8.37
C THR A 80 -3.03 -9.64 -8.56
N CYS A 81 -2.65 -8.49 -9.11
CA CYS A 81 -1.24 -8.09 -9.13
C CYS A 81 -0.77 -7.83 -7.70
N GLY A 82 0.25 -8.57 -7.27
CA GLY A 82 0.85 -8.42 -5.95
C GLY A 82 1.65 -7.13 -5.87
N HIS A 83 1.42 -6.35 -4.82
CA HIS A 83 2.18 -5.14 -4.50
C HIS A 83 2.96 -5.37 -3.21
N SER A 84 4.17 -4.82 -3.13
CA SER A 84 4.98 -4.83 -1.92
C SER A 84 5.58 -3.45 -1.67
N LEU A 85 5.51 -2.94 -0.43
CA LEU A 85 6.31 -1.80 0.01
C LEU A 85 7.53 -2.35 0.74
N LYS A 86 8.67 -2.23 0.10
CA LYS A 86 9.96 -2.68 0.60
C LYS A 86 10.59 -1.57 1.42
N MET A 87 10.95 -1.88 2.66
CA MET A 87 11.44 -0.93 3.65
C MET A 87 12.80 -1.37 4.21
N SER A 88 13.74 -0.45 4.36
CA SER A 88 15.05 -0.72 4.95
C SER A 88 15.60 0.46 5.76
N ARG A 89 16.65 0.21 6.56
CA ARG A 89 17.46 1.25 7.21
C ARG A 89 18.64 1.74 6.35
N THR A 90 18.93 1.04 5.26
CA THR A 90 20.09 1.29 4.40
C THR A 90 19.61 1.56 2.98
N PRO A 91 20.12 2.59 2.29
CA PRO A 91 19.71 2.88 0.93
C PRO A 91 20.04 1.73 -0.02
N ASN A 92 19.15 1.46 -0.98
CA ASN A 92 19.25 0.41 -1.99
C ASN A 92 19.48 -1.00 -1.42
N ALA A 93 19.00 -1.25 -0.21
CA ALA A 93 19.17 -2.57 0.42
C ALA A 93 18.38 -3.63 -0.36
N PHE A 94 19.04 -4.78 -0.59
CA PHE A 94 18.35 -5.99 -1.04
C PHE A 94 17.58 -6.64 0.12
N GLU A 95 18.19 -6.64 1.31
CA GLU A 95 17.60 -7.11 2.56
C GLU A 95 16.59 -6.10 3.09
N VAL A 96 15.30 -6.42 2.95
CA VAL A 96 14.18 -5.51 3.24
C VAL A 96 13.10 -6.18 4.09
N TYR A 97 12.40 -5.36 4.86
CA TYR A 97 11.11 -5.71 5.43
C TYR A 97 9.99 -5.32 4.45
N GLN A 98 8.87 -6.03 4.45
CA GLN A 98 7.85 -5.85 3.43
C GLN A 98 6.45 -5.69 4.03
N LEU A 99 5.70 -4.73 3.52
CA LEU A 99 4.24 -4.77 3.52
C LEU A 99 3.80 -5.33 2.17
N GLU A 100 3.22 -6.52 2.16
CA GLU A 100 2.70 -7.15 0.95
C GLU A 100 1.18 -7.01 0.93
N TYR A 101 0.62 -6.71 -0.23
CA TYR A 101 -0.82 -6.54 -0.40
C TYR A 101 -1.28 -6.76 -1.84
N ASN A 102 -2.50 -7.23 -2.02
CA ASN A 102 -3.14 -7.34 -3.34
C ASN A 102 -4.67 -7.27 -3.21
N TRP A 103 -5.33 -6.72 -4.23
CA TRP A 103 -6.79 -6.80 -4.33
C TRP A 103 -7.16 -8.00 -5.22
N SER A 104 -7.72 -9.03 -4.58
CA SER A 104 -8.13 -10.26 -5.27
C SER A 104 -9.35 -10.03 -6.15
N LEU A 105 -9.27 -10.55 -7.38
CA LEU A 105 -10.38 -10.56 -8.32
C LEU A 105 -11.44 -11.59 -7.92
N GLU A 106 -11.01 -12.73 -7.36
CA GLU A 106 -11.80 -13.92 -7.10
C GLU A 106 -12.84 -13.71 -6.00
N ASN A 107 -12.45 -13.05 -4.91
CA ASN A 107 -13.32 -12.84 -3.75
C ASN A 107 -13.59 -11.37 -3.42
N ASP A 108 -13.02 -10.44 -4.20
CA ASP A 108 -13.13 -9.00 -3.96
C ASP A 108 -12.61 -8.56 -2.58
N GLU A 109 -11.54 -9.18 -2.11
CA GLU A 109 -10.89 -8.83 -0.84
C GLU A 109 -9.48 -8.27 -1.07
N LEU A 110 -9.12 -7.30 -0.24
CA LEU A 110 -7.76 -6.85 -0.04
C LEU A 110 -7.06 -7.82 0.91
N TRP A 111 -6.06 -8.52 0.40
CA TRP A 111 -5.16 -9.36 1.19
C TRP A 111 -3.92 -8.57 1.56
N TYR A 112 -3.41 -8.78 2.78
CA TYR A 112 -2.17 -8.13 3.24
C TYR A 112 -1.50 -8.87 4.39
N ASN A 113 -0.19 -8.63 4.50
CA ASN A 113 0.67 -9.11 5.57
C ASN A 113 1.89 -8.21 5.74
N LEU A 114 2.55 -8.33 6.89
CA LEU A 114 3.94 -7.94 7.05
C LEU A 114 4.82 -9.16 6.78
N SER A 115 6.00 -8.97 6.18
CA SER A 115 6.94 -10.07 5.89
C SER A 115 8.37 -9.67 6.19
N SER A 116 9.04 -10.53 6.96
CA SER A 116 10.48 -10.54 7.21
C SER A 116 11.22 -11.62 6.41
N ASP A 117 10.58 -12.23 5.41
CA ASP A 117 11.15 -13.36 4.64
C ASP A 117 12.49 -13.01 3.97
N THR A 118 12.69 -11.74 3.61
CA THR A 118 13.96 -11.27 3.07
C THR A 118 14.91 -10.83 4.19
N ALA A 119 14.45 -9.95 5.09
CA ALA A 119 15.16 -9.57 6.31
C ALA A 119 14.22 -8.87 7.31
N ALA A 120 14.71 -8.69 8.55
CA ALA A 120 14.00 -7.98 9.61
C ALA A 120 14.77 -6.74 10.12
N PRO A 121 15.06 -5.72 9.28
CA PRO A 121 15.81 -4.52 9.69
C PRO A 121 15.12 -3.63 10.74
N PHE A 122 13.93 -3.99 11.20
CA PHE A 122 13.10 -3.27 12.17
C PHE A 122 12.65 -4.16 13.33
N ASP A 123 13.35 -5.26 13.58
CA ASP A 123 13.02 -6.20 14.65
C ASP A 123 13.11 -5.59 16.05
N ASP A 124 14.00 -4.64 16.24
CA ASP A 124 14.21 -3.85 17.45
C ASP A 124 13.14 -2.77 17.70
N VAL A 125 12.14 -2.61 16.81
CA VAL A 125 11.08 -1.60 16.94
C VAL A 125 9.67 -2.19 16.73
N ALA A 126 8.67 -1.44 17.18
CA ALA A 126 7.28 -1.79 16.93
C ALA A 126 6.93 -1.63 15.45
N ARG A 127 6.10 -2.54 14.94
CA ARG A 127 5.66 -2.59 13.54
C ARG A 127 4.17 -2.88 13.52
N ALA A 128 3.41 -2.26 12.63
CA ALA A 128 1.98 -2.54 12.51
C ALA A 128 1.52 -2.41 11.06
N VAL A 129 0.42 -3.08 10.73
CA VAL A 129 -0.33 -2.84 9.50
C VAL A 129 -1.82 -2.81 9.79
N HIS A 130 -2.51 -1.87 9.14
CA HIS A 130 -3.97 -1.75 9.18
C HIS A 130 -4.49 -1.08 7.90
N THR A 131 -5.79 -1.19 7.65
CA THR A 131 -6.45 -0.40 6.61
C THR A 131 -6.65 1.04 7.06
N GLN A 132 -6.73 1.98 6.10
CA GLN A 132 -6.96 3.40 6.43
C GLN A 132 -8.29 3.63 7.16
N ALA A 133 -9.33 2.89 6.77
CA ALA A 133 -10.64 2.94 7.43
C ALA A 133 -10.64 2.38 8.86
N GLY A 134 -9.68 1.50 9.20
CA GLY A 134 -9.55 0.91 10.53
C GLY A 134 -10.62 -0.13 10.90
N ASP A 135 -11.41 -0.59 9.93
CA ASP A 135 -12.52 -1.55 10.10
C ASP A 135 -12.09 -3.03 9.92
N CYS A 136 -10.84 -3.26 9.53
CA CYS A 136 -10.30 -4.58 9.24
C CYS A 136 -9.21 -5.03 10.23
N ALA A 137 -8.85 -6.32 10.17
CA ALA A 137 -7.89 -6.93 11.08
C ALA A 137 -6.56 -6.16 11.09
N LYS A 138 -6.09 -5.80 12.27
CA LYS A 138 -4.81 -5.11 12.46
C LYS A 138 -3.77 -6.10 12.96
N PHE A 139 -2.56 -6.02 12.42
CA PHE A 139 -1.39 -6.66 13.02
C PHE A 139 -0.55 -5.60 13.73
N SER A 140 -0.01 -5.97 14.89
CA SER A 140 0.88 -5.12 15.68
C SER A 140 1.94 -6.00 16.31
N CYS A 141 3.17 -5.82 15.88
CA CYS A 141 4.35 -6.52 16.37
C CYS A 141 5.06 -5.63 17.37
N THR A 142 5.30 -6.14 18.56
CA THR A 142 6.20 -5.50 19.52
C THR A 142 7.67 -5.75 19.12
N PRO A 143 8.63 -4.96 19.63
CA PRO A 143 10.04 -5.23 19.41
C PRO A 143 10.42 -6.68 19.79
N GLY A 144 11.14 -7.36 18.90
CA GLY A 144 11.59 -8.75 19.06
C GLY A 144 10.59 -9.81 18.61
N GLU A 145 9.33 -9.45 18.32
CA GLU A 145 8.36 -10.40 17.76
C GLU A 145 8.64 -10.61 16.27
N LEU A 146 9.44 -11.64 15.98
CA LEU A 146 9.79 -12.04 14.63
C LEU A 146 9.26 -13.43 14.29
N GLY A 147 9.08 -13.63 12.99
CA GLY A 147 9.01 -14.93 12.37
C GLY A 147 7.60 -15.46 12.13
N PRO A 148 7.53 -16.63 11.47
CA PRO A 148 6.29 -17.20 10.97
C PRO A 148 5.23 -17.41 12.04
N GLY A 149 4.05 -16.82 11.84
CA GLY A 149 2.85 -17.10 12.64
C GLY A 149 2.76 -16.32 13.96
N VAL A 150 3.73 -15.45 14.26
CA VAL A 150 3.68 -14.55 15.42
C VAL A 150 3.09 -13.20 15.00
N CYS A 151 3.76 -12.52 14.06
CA CYS A 151 3.31 -11.22 13.56
C CYS A 151 3.70 -10.96 12.10
N ASP A 152 4.64 -11.73 11.55
CA ASP A 152 4.99 -11.72 10.13
C ASP A 152 4.33 -12.91 9.41
N TYR A 153 4.40 -12.88 8.07
CA TYR A 153 4.04 -13.98 7.19
C TYR A 153 4.44 -15.34 7.80
N PRO A 154 3.53 -16.35 7.83
CA PRO A 154 2.28 -16.45 7.09
C PRO A 154 1.04 -15.85 7.78
N VAL A 155 1.20 -14.95 8.75
CA VAL A 155 0.05 -14.18 9.27
C VAL A 155 -0.50 -13.28 8.16
N LEU A 156 -1.74 -13.55 7.74
CA LEU A 156 -2.40 -12.91 6.60
C LEU A 156 -3.79 -12.42 7.04
N ALA A 157 -4.19 -11.24 6.58
CA ALA A 157 -5.55 -10.74 6.74
C ALA A 157 -6.21 -10.51 5.38
N ALA A 158 -7.54 -10.58 5.38
CA ALA A 158 -8.39 -10.20 4.27
C ALA A 158 -9.35 -9.09 4.72
N CYS A 159 -9.66 -8.17 3.82
CA CYS A 159 -10.51 -7.03 4.10
C CYS A 159 -11.42 -6.70 2.93
N LYS A 160 -12.70 -6.40 3.22
CA LYS A 160 -13.66 -5.92 2.21
C LYS A 160 -13.54 -4.42 1.95
N ASN A 161 -12.86 -3.68 2.81
CA ASN A 161 -12.56 -2.27 2.60
C ASN A 161 -11.30 -2.12 1.72
N LYS A 162 -11.31 -1.15 0.81
CA LYS A 162 -10.24 -0.88 -0.18
C LYS A 162 -9.72 0.55 -0.12
N GLU A 163 -10.04 1.30 0.93
CA GLU A 163 -9.64 2.71 1.10
C GLU A 163 -8.13 2.92 1.34
N GLY A 164 -7.34 1.85 1.38
CA GLY A 164 -5.89 1.89 1.47
C GLY A 164 -5.33 1.03 2.60
N ILE A 165 -4.02 0.77 2.53
CA ILE A 165 -3.28 -0.05 3.48
C ILE A 165 -2.07 0.72 4.01
N VAL A 166 -1.87 0.68 5.33
CA VAL A 166 -0.86 1.46 6.03
C VAL A 166 0.04 0.54 6.82
N ALA A 167 1.34 0.59 6.57
CA ALA A 167 2.36 0.11 7.49
C ALA A 167 2.83 1.26 8.40
N VAL A 168 2.98 0.98 9.68
CA VAL A 168 3.49 1.94 10.67
C VAL A 168 4.73 1.33 11.34
N LEU A 169 5.83 2.08 11.34
CA LEU A 169 7.06 1.74 12.05
C LEU A 169 7.25 2.72 13.19
N CYS A 170 7.52 2.19 14.40
CA CYS A 170 7.62 2.92 15.66
C CYS A 170 6.38 3.78 15.99
#